data_AF-A0A942F1X4-F1
#
_entry.id   AF-A0A942F1X4-F1
#
_cell.length_a   1.000
_cell.length_b   1.000
_cell.length_c   1.000
_cell.angle_alpha   90.00
_cell.angle_beta   90.00
_cell.angle_gamma   90.00
#
_symmetry.space_group_name_H-M   'P 1'
#
loop_
_entity.id
_entity.type
_entity.pdbx_description
1 polymer ?
#
loop_
_entity_poly.entity_id
_entity_poly.type
_entity_poly.pdbx_seq_one_letter_code
_entity_poly.pdbx_strand_id
1 'polypeptide(L)'
;MCVVCGCSNNSVAHARHVQSQAGEAGVVQVNPGNGDLHFGAGAARVSVPGMSQARAIQLETDILGANNRVAVQNRAHFEAHGVTALNLVSSPGSGKTTLLCATIEALKSHAPGLHVAVIEGDQQTSFDADRIRATGAPAIQVNTGKGCHLDAPMVSEAFAQLHSHDGHAHGHGHAHDHHHGDAHSLLFIENVGNLVCPAVWDLGEAAKVAILSVTEGEDKPLKYPDMFAAARLMVLNKIDLLPHVQFDVARCIELARRVNPTIEILQLSATTGEGMDAWLHWLDHAMGHGHHHHEEPAPSVSESALRDRVQQLEAELAKARAALSPHTPPLRGSLPLEGAGFALGRPGGETALSADASI
;
A
#
# COMPACT_ATOMS: atom_id res chain seq x y z
N MET A 1 23.50 26.66 1.70
CA MET A 1 22.13 27.21 1.75
C MET A 1 21.24 26.20 2.47
N CYS A 2 20.55 26.60 3.53
CA CYS A 2 19.57 25.74 4.21
C CYS A 2 18.23 25.79 3.44
N VAL A 3 17.63 24.61 3.20
CA VAL A 3 16.48 24.44 2.30
C VAL A 3 15.12 24.71 2.98
N VAL A 4 15.11 24.98 4.29
CA VAL A 4 13.86 25.16 5.07
C VAL A 4 13.55 26.62 5.42
N CYS A 5 14.55 27.53 5.50
CA CYS A 5 14.29 28.94 5.85
C CYS A 5 14.98 30.02 4.99
N GLY A 6 15.83 29.66 4.04
CA GLY A 6 16.35 30.62 3.05
C GLY A 6 17.19 31.81 3.56
N CYS A 7 17.60 31.86 4.84
CA CYS A 7 18.42 32.99 5.32
C CYS A 7 19.86 32.92 4.78
N SER A 8 20.22 33.86 3.91
CA SER A 8 21.60 34.20 3.56
C SER A 8 22.14 35.24 4.54
N ASN A 9 22.90 34.85 5.55
CA ASN A 9 23.73 35.81 6.29
C ASN A 9 25.18 35.67 5.83
N ASN A 10 25.55 36.58 4.93
CA ASN A 10 26.93 36.94 4.67
C ASN A 10 27.32 37.96 5.75
N SER A 11 28.07 37.54 6.77
CA SER A 11 28.84 38.45 7.62
C SER A 11 29.92 37.67 8.37
N VAL A 12 31.17 37.88 7.94
CA VAL A 12 32.36 37.51 8.71
C VAL A 12 32.58 38.63 9.72
N ALA A 13 32.29 38.41 11.01
CA ALA A 13 32.82 39.23 12.10
C ALA A 13 32.77 38.50 13.45
N HIS A 14 33.97 38.18 13.94
CA HIS A 14 34.41 38.03 15.33
C HIS A 14 33.59 37.21 16.33
N ALA A 15 34.19 36.08 16.70
CA ALA A 15 34.00 35.37 17.96
C ALA A 15 34.05 36.31 19.17
N ARG A 16 32.97 36.33 19.96
CA ARG A 16 33.01 36.56 21.41
C ARG A 16 32.04 35.60 22.09
N HIS A 17 32.60 34.85 23.04
CA HIS A 17 31.89 33.99 23.97
C HIS A 17 30.70 34.72 24.60
N VAL A 18 29.49 34.22 24.35
CA VAL A 18 28.35 34.39 25.24
C VAL A 18 27.91 32.98 25.62
N GLN A 19 28.25 32.59 26.84
CA GLN A 19 27.60 31.46 27.51
C GLN A 19 26.15 31.86 27.75
N SER A 20 25.25 31.42 26.86
CA SER A 20 23.83 31.35 27.17
C SER A 20 23.46 29.88 27.35
N GLN A 21 22.94 29.55 28.54
CA GLN A 21 22.24 28.30 28.78
C GLN A 21 21.01 28.24 27.84
N ALA A 22 20.99 27.31 26.89
CA ALA A 22 19.81 27.03 26.07
C ALA A 22 19.86 25.59 25.53
N GLY A 23 18.85 24.80 25.94
CA GLY A 23 18.40 23.47 25.47
C GLY A 23 19.32 22.60 24.61
N GLU A 24 19.57 21.38 25.11
CA GLU A 24 20.33 20.30 24.43
C GLU A 24 20.11 20.26 22.91
N ALA A 25 21.14 20.67 22.17
CA ALA A 25 21.28 20.33 20.77
C ALA A 25 21.42 18.79 20.69
N GLY A 26 20.55 18.15 19.92
CA GLY A 26 20.36 16.70 19.89
C GLY A 26 21.68 15.92 19.82
N VAL A 27 21.94 15.11 20.84
CA VAL A 27 23.08 14.20 20.88
C VAL A 27 22.81 13.07 19.88
N VAL A 28 23.74 12.87 18.94
CA VAL A 28 23.69 11.73 18.02
C VAL A 28 23.76 10.45 18.84
N GLN A 29 22.75 9.59 18.71
CA GLN A 29 22.80 8.28 19.37
C GLN A 29 23.66 7.33 18.54
N VAL A 30 24.59 6.63 19.19
CA VAL A 30 25.45 5.65 18.54
C VAL A 30 25.04 4.27 19.01
N ASN A 31 24.72 3.37 18.08
CA ASN A 31 24.43 1.99 18.42
C ASN A 31 25.73 1.31 18.91
N PRO A 32 25.79 0.83 20.16
CA PRO A 32 27.02 0.28 20.73
C PRO A 32 27.45 -1.05 20.09
N GLY A 33 26.55 -1.77 19.42
CA GLY A 33 26.84 -3.08 18.82
C GLY A 33 27.49 -3.02 17.43
N ASN A 34 27.23 -1.96 16.66
CA ASN A 34 27.71 -1.86 15.27
C ASN A 34 28.24 -0.45 14.89
N GLY A 35 28.11 0.54 15.77
CA GLY A 35 28.59 1.91 15.54
C GLY A 35 27.66 2.78 14.69
N ASP A 36 26.44 2.33 14.38
CA ASP A 36 25.50 3.10 13.56
C ASP A 36 25.09 4.41 14.25
N LEU A 37 24.97 5.47 13.46
CA LEU A 37 24.60 6.81 13.94
C LEU A 37 23.10 7.07 13.74
N HIS A 38 22.42 7.48 14.80
CA HIS A 38 20.99 7.76 14.81
C HIS A 38 20.73 9.24 15.13
N PHE A 39 20.42 10.01 14.09
CA PHE A 39 20.04 11.42 14.18
C PHE A 39 18.52 11.61 14.37
N GLY A 40 17.72 10.57 14.18
CA GLY A 40 16.26 10.58 14.31
C GLY A 40 15.72 9.88 15.56
N ALA A 41 16.58 9.57 16.55
CA ALA A 41 16.14 8.86 17.75
C ALA A 41 15.50 9.78 18.81
N GLY A 42 15.56 11.10 18.62
CA GLY A 42 14.90 12.07 19.49
C GLY A 42 13.38 12.09 19.31
N ALA A 43 12.68 12.77 20.23
CA ALA A 43 11.21 12.84 20.22
C ALA A 43 10.63 13.43 18.91
N ALA A 44 11.35 14.37 18.26
CA ALA A 44 10.93 14.95 16.99
C ALA A 44 11.23 14.04 15.79
N ARG A 45 11.97 12.94 16.00
CA ARG A 45 12.44 12.00 14.96
C ARG A 45 13.24 12.61 13.81
N VAL A 46 13.61 13.88 13.94
CA VAL A 46 14.41 14.65 12.98
C VAL A 46 15.50 15.41 13.71
N SER A 47 16.64 15.58 13.05
CA SER A 47 17.75 16.42 13.53
C SER A 47 17.90 17.63 12.62
N VAL A 48 17.63 18.82 13.15
CA VAL A 48 17.84 20.09 12.46
C VAL A 48 18.94 20.86 13.19
N PRO A 49 20.09 21.16 12.55
CA PRO A 49 21.17 21.90 13.18
C PRO A 49 20.70 23.22 13.78
N GLY A 50 21.05 23.46 15.06
CA GLY A 50 20.67 24.68 15.79
C GLY A 50 19.21 24.75 16.25
N MET A 51 18.45 23.64 16.16
CA MET A 51 17.07 23.57 16.60
C MET A 51 16.89 22.51 17.69
N SER A 52 16.17 22.86 18.76
CA SER A 52 15.79 21.88 19.80
C SER A 52 14.66 20.98 19.31
N GLN A 53 14.57 19.77 19.89
CA GLN A 53 13.49 18.83 19.58
C GLN A 53 12.10 19.41 19.85
N ALA A 54 11.93 20.12 20.96
CA ALA A 54 10.66 20.78 21.30
C ALA A 54 10.27 21.86 20.26
N ARG A 55 11.26 22.63 19.77
CA ARG A 55 11.00 23.65 18.74
C ARG A 55 10.67 23.01 17.39
N ALA A 56 11.32 21.91 17.04
CA ALA A 56 11.01 21.14 15.83
C ALA A 56 9.57 20.62 15.86
N ILE A 57 9.16 19.97 16.96
CA ILE A 57 7.80 19.45 17.15
C ILE A 57 6.76 20.57 17.08
N GLN A 58 7.02 21.72 17.72
CA GLN A 58 6.09 22.85 17.68
C GLN A 58 5.91 23.37 16.25
N LEU A 59 7.01 23.55 15.52
CA LEU A 59 6.97 24.03 14.14
C LEU A 59 6.21 23.05 13.22
N GLU A 60 6.48 21.75 13.37
CA GLU A 60 5.77 20.69 12.65
C GLU A 60 4.27 20.71 12.97
N THR A 61 3.91 20.82 14.25
CA THR A 61 2.51 20.88 14.70
C THR A 61 1.78 22.09 14.13
N ASP A 62 2.43 23.26 14.12
CA ASP A 62 1.85 24.50 13.59
C ASP A 62 1.59 24.38 12.07
N ILE A 63 2.56 23.86 11.32
CA ILE A 63 2.49 23.69 9.87
C ILE A 63 1.45 22.63 9.48
N LEU A 64 1.54 21.42 10.04
CA LEU A 64 0.61 20.33 9.75
C LEU A 64 -0.80 20.66 10.25
N GLY A 65 -0.92 21.37 11.38
CA GLY A 65 -2.20 21.86 11.88
C GLY A 65 -2.88 22.84 10.92
N ALA A 66 -2.11 23.69 10.22
CA ALA A 66 -2.65 24.56 9.18
C ALA A 66 -3.13 23.78 7.95
N ASN A 67 -2.32 22.82 7.49
CA ASN A 67 -2.71 21.93 6.40
C ASN A 67 -3.99 21.15 6.70
N ASN A 68 -4.08 20.55 7.90
CA ASN A 68 -5.20 19.68 8.27
C ASN A 68 -6.54 20.43 8.31
N ARG A 69 -6.54 21.73 8.62
CA ARG A 69 -7.76 22.55 8.52
C ARG A 69 -8.28 22.63 7.09
N VAL A 70 -7.40 22.75 6.11
CA VAL A 70 -7.77 22.77 4.69
C VAL A 70 -8.10 21.37 4.19
N ALA A 71 -7.39 20.34 4.65
CA ALA A 71 -7.70 18.94 4.30
C ALA A 71 -9.13 18.54 4.71
N VAL A 72 -9.58 18.96 5.90
CA VAL A 72 -10.97 18.76 6.34
C VAL A 72 -11.97 19.46 5.42
N GLN A 73 -11.64 20.68 4.96
CA GLN A 73 -12.48 21.42 4.01
C GLN A 73 -12.51 20.72 2.64
N ASN A 74 -11.36 20.28 2.13
CA ASN A 74 -11.26 19.52 0.88
C ASN A 74 -12.12 18.26 0.94
N ARG A 75 -12.01 17.47 2.02
CA ARG A 75 -12.80 16.25 2.19
C ARG A 75 -14.31 16.53 2.14
N ALA A 76 -14.77 17.52 2.91
CA ALA A 76 -16.17 17.93 2.90
C ALA A 76 -16.60 18.46 1.51
N HIS A 77 -15.69 19.12 0.78
CA HIS A 77 -15.95 19.63 -0.55
C HIS A 77 -16.04 18.50 -1.59
N PHE A 78 -15.16 17.49 -1.52
CA PHE A 78 -15.23 16.29 -2.36
C PHE A 78 -16.52 15.51 -2.10
N GLU A 79 -16.86 15.27 -0.83
CA GLU A 79 -18.09 14.59 -0.42
C GLU A 79 -19.34 15.33 -0.94
N ALA A 80 -19.39 16.67 -0.81
CA ALA A 80 -20.49 17.48 -1.31
C ALA A 80 -20.67 17.43 -2.84
N HIS A 81 -19.62 17.04 -3.59
CA HIS A 81 -19.65 16.87 -5.05
C HIS A 81 -19.74 15.39 -5.46
N GLY A 82 -19.91 14.45 -4.52
CA GLY A 82 -19.93 13.02 -4.81
C GLY A 82 -18.60 12.48 -5.35
N VAL A 83 -17.49 13.15 -5.04
CA VAL A 83 -16.14 12.80 -5.49
C VAL A 83 -15.47 11.89 -4.48
N THR A 84 -15.02 10.72 -4.92
CA THR A 84 -14.07 9.89 -4.16
C THR A 84 -12.66 10.29 -4.57
N ALA A 85 -11.90 10.91 -3.64
CA ALA A 85 -10.53 11.34 -3.91
C ALA A 85 -9.51 10.30 -3.42
N LEU A 86 -8.57 9.90 -4.27
CA LEU A 86 -7.51 8.93 -3.97
C LEU A 86 -6.12 9.54 -4.21
N ASN A 87 -5.25 9.48 -3.20
CA ASN A 87 -3.89 10.03 -3.26
C ASN A 87 -2.89 8.93 -3.60
N LEU A 88 -2.34 8.96 -4.82
CA LEU A 88 -1.34 8.01 -5.27
C LEU A 88 0.07 8.50 -4.92
N VAL A 89 0.77 7.74 -4.09
CA VAL A 89 2.10 8.08 -3.54
C VAL A 89 3.08 6.96 -3.84
N SER A 90 4.32 7.29 -4.23
CA SER A 90 5.31 6.29 -4.64
C SER A 90 6.73 6.86 -4.61
N SER A 91 7.75 6.04 -4.85
CA SER A 91 9.05 6.54 -5.30
C SER A 91 8.96 7.08 -6.75
N PRO A 92 9.92 7.90 -7.22
CA PRO A 92 10.05 8.21 -8.64
C PRO A 92 10.15 6.93 -9.48
N GLY A 93 9.41 6.86 -10.58
CA GLY A 93 9.49 5.73 -11.51
C GLY A 93 8.76 4.46 -11.09
N SER A 94 8.02 4.42 -9.97
CA SER A 94 7.21 3.25 -9.57
C SER A 94 6.02 2.96 -10.51
N GLY A 95 5.71 3.90 -11.42
CA GLY A 95 4.72 3.72 -12.50
C GLY A 95 3.33 4.29 -12.21
N LYS A 96 3.21 5.33 -11.37
CA LYS A 96 1.92 5.96 -11.03
C LYS A 96 1.16 6.45 -12.26
N THR A 97 1.78 7.29 -13.09
CA THR A 97 1.15 7.81 -14.32
C THR A 97 0.76 6.69 -15.28
N THR A 98 1.59 5.66 -15.43
CA THR A 98 1.27 4.51 -16.29
C THR A 98 0.06 3.73 -15.74
N LEU A 99 0.00 3.50 -14.43
CA LEU A 99 -1.17 2.91 -13.78
C LEU A 99 -2.40 3.79 -14.00
N LEU A 100 -2.29 5.11 -13.85
CA LEU A 100 -3.40 6.05 -14.06
C LEU A 100 -3.92 6.03 -15.49
N CYS A 101 -3.04 6.13 -16.48
CA CYS A 101 -3.44 6.04 -17.89
C CYS A 101 -4.15 4.70 -18.19
N ALA A 102 -3.59 3.59 -17.73
CA ALA A 102 -4.20 2.27 -17.90
C ALA A 102 -5.56 2.15 -17.18
N THR A 103 -5.67 2.73 -15.98
CA THR A 103 -6.90 2.77 -15.19
C THR A 103 -7.99 3.56 -15.92
N ILE A 104 -7.67 4.75 -16.43
CA ILE A 104 -8.62 5.61 -17.15
C ILE A 104 -9.14 4.90 -18.41
N GLU A 105 -8.25 4.31 -19.21
CA GLU A 105 -8.68 3.58 -20.42
C GLU A 105 -9.55 2.35 -20.09
N ALA A 106 -9.23 1.62 -19.02
CA ALA A 106 -10.05 0.51 -18.57
C ALA A 106 -11.43 0.99 -18.07
N LEU A 107 -11.48 2.06 -17.27
CA LEU A 107 -12.73 2.61 -16.75
C LEU A 107 -13.67 3.11 -17.86
N LYS A 108 -13.16 3.68 -18.96
CA LYS A 108 -14.01 4.00 -20.13
C LYS A 108 -14.75 2.80 -20.69
N SER A 109 -14.16 1.61 -20.62
CA SER A 109 -14.74 0.37 -21.13
C SER A 109 -15.67 -0.27 -20.11
N HIS A 110 -15.29 -0.28 -18.83
CA HIS A 110 -16.03 -0.96 -17.75
C HIS A 110 -17.14 -0.11 -17.12
N ALA A 111 -16.95 1.21 -17.07
CA ALA A 111 -17.86 2.17 -16.44
C ALA A 111 -17.89 3.49 -17.25
N PRO A 112 -18.42 3.51 -18.49
CA PRO A 112 -18.37 4.67 -19.38
C PRO A 112 -19.06 5.93 -18.86
N GLY A 113 -19.92 5.81 -17.82
CA GLY A 113 -20.57 6.93 -17.15
C GLY A 113 -19.81 7.48 -15.95
N LEU A 114 -18.71 6.83 -15.53
CA LEU A 114 -17.91 7.28 -14.40
C LEU A 114 -17.01 8.44 -14.82
N HIS A 115 -17.21 9.60 -14.21
CA HIS A 115 -16.35 10.75 -14.40
C HIS A 115 -15.04 10.57 -13.63
N VAL A 116 -13.91 10.67 -14.33
CA VAL A 116 -12.57 10.57 -13.74
C VAL A 116 -11.79 11.84 -14.03
N ALA A 117 -11.22 12.45 -13.00
CA ALA A 117 -10.34 13.61 -13.12
C ALA A 117 -9.02 13.37 -12.38
N VAL A 118 -7.97 14.12 -12.76
CA VAL A 118 -6.64 13.98 -12.13
C VAL A 118 -6.07 15.33 -11.70
N ILE A 119 -5.53 15.39 -10.49
CA ILE A 119 -4.58 16.43 -10.08
C ILE A 119 -3.21 15.79 -10.10
N GLU A 120 -2.32 16.29 -10.96
CA GLU A 120 -0.96 15.79 -11.11
C GLU A 120 -0.01 16.75 -10.39
N GLY A 121 0.86 16.22 -9.53
CA GLY A 121 1.86 16.98 -8.79
C GLY A 121 3.27 16.51 -9.07
N ASP A 122 4.07 17.38 -9.67
CA ASP A 122 5.51 17.18 -9.88
C ASP A 122 6.30 18.44 -9.50
N GLN A 123 7.63 18.35 -9.45
CA GLN A 123 8.50 19.50 -9.23
C GLN A 123 8.45 20.48 -10.41
N GLN A 124 8.50 19.94 -11.63
CA GLN A 124 8.56 20.71 -12.87
C GLN A 124 7.90 19.94 -14.03
N THR A 125 7.68 20.65 -15.13
CA THR A 125 7.14 20.14 -16.41
C THR A 125 5.63 19.85 -16.36
N SER A 126 5.11 19.31 -17.46
CA SER A 126 3.72 18.87 -17.59
C SER A 126 3.61 17.47 -18.19
N PHE A 127 4.73 16.72 -18.24
CA PHE A 127 4.80 15.50 -19.05
C PHE A 127 3.78 14.45 -18.61
N ASP A 128 3.60 14.26 -17.30
CA ASP A 128 2.65 13.28 -16.79
C ASP A 128 1.21 13.78 -16.93
N ALA A 129 0.93 15.06 -16.66
CA ALA A 129 -0.39 15.64 -16.92
C ALA A 129 -0.79 15.57 -18.41
N ASP A 130 0.13 15.80 -19.34
CA ASP A 130 -0.15 15.75 -20.78
C ASP A 130 -0.40 14.31 -21.26
N ARG A 131 0.33 13.33 -20.70
CA ARG A 131 0.05 11.90 -20.92
C ARG A 131 -1.33 11.50 -20.41
N ILE A 132 -1.73 12.00 -19.25
CA ILE A 132 -3.07 11.76 -18.70
C ILE A 132 -4.12 12.41 -19.59
N ARG A 133 -3.96 13.68 -19.99
CA ARG A 133 -4.92 14.36 -20.88
C ARG A 133 -5.06 13.68 -22.23
N ALA A 134 -4.01 13.02 -22.73
CA ALA A 134 -4.08 12.23 -23.96
C ALA A 134 -5.04 11.03 -23.86
N THR A 135 -5.35 10.57 -22.64
CA THR A 135 -6.44 9.60 -22.38
C THR A 135 -7.82 10.27 -22.40
N GLY A 136 -7.94 11.58 -22.57
CA GLY A 136 -9.22 12.30 -22.56
C GLY A 136 -9.77 12.62 -21.16
N ALA A 137 -9.14 12.16 -20.08
CA ALA A 137 -9.50 12.62 -18.74
C ALA A 137 -8.98 14.06 -18.49
N PRO A 138 -9.77 14.94 -17.85
CA PRO A 138 -9.29 16.24 -17.42
C PRO A 138 -8.19 16.08 -16.36
N ALA A 139 -7.09 16.81 -16.54
CA ALA A 139 -5.99 16.83 -15.58
C ALA A 139 -5.45 18.24 -15.34
N ILE A 140 -5.23 18.59 -14.07
CA ILE A 140 -4.57 19.84 -13.66
C ILE A 140 -3.17 19.53 -13.16
N GLN A 141 -2.18 20.20 -13.75
CA GLN A 141 -0.78 20.14 -13.34
C GLN A 141 -0.53 21.11 -12.19
N VAL A 142 0.08 20.63 -11.12
CA VAL A 142 0.60 21.42 -10.01
C VAL A 142 2.12 21.31 -10.02
N ASN A 143 2.80 22.40 -10.39
CA ASN A 143 4.25 22.49 -10.32
C ASN A 143 4.67 22.96 -8.93
N THR A 144 5.20 22.05 -8.12
CA THR A 144 5.60 22.29 -6.72
C THR A 144 6.96 23.00 -6.59
N GLY A 145 7.69 23.14 -7.70
CA GLY A 145 9.02 23.75 -7.71
C GLY A 145 10.04 22.91 -6.94
N LYS A 146 10.38 23.35 -5.72
CA LYS A 146 11.27 22.59 -4.83
C LYS A 146 10.51 21.77 -3.78
N GLY A 147 9.18 21.84 -3.80
CA GLY A 147 8.32 20.99 -2.98
C GLY A 147 8.61 19.51 -3.24
N CYS A 148 8.42 18.70 -2.20
CA CYS A 148 8.62 17.25 -2.25
C CYS A 148 7.32 16.46 -2.04
N HIS A 149 6.19 17.16 -2.03
CA HIS A 149 4.82 16.68 -1.81
C HIS A 149 3.83 17.75 -2.28
N LEU A 150 2.58 17.35 -2.51
CA LEU A 150 1.41 18.22 -2.54
C LEU A 150 0.88 18.46 -1.12
N ASP A 151 0.33 19.65 -0.87
CA ASP A 151 -0.42 19.99 0.35
C ASP A 151 -1.92 20.23 0.06
N ALA A 152 -2.74 20.32 1.11
CA ALA A 152 -4.18 20.49 0.96
C ALA A 152 -4.57 21.81 0.25
N PRO A 153 -3.95 22.97 0.52
CA PRO A 153 -4.18 24.19 -0.25
C PRO A 153 -3.94 24.04 -1.75
N MET A 154 -2.83 23.39 -2.17
CA MET A 154 -2.55 23.13 -3.59
C MET A 154 -3.65 22.29 -4.23
N VAL A 155 -4.11 21.24 -3.55
CA VAL A 155 -5.20 20.38 -4.03
C VAL A 155 -6.52 21.13 -4.10
N SER A 156 -6.83 22.00 -3.13
CA SER A 156 -8.03 22.84 -3.13
C SER A 156 -8.09 23.72 -4.37
N GLU A 157 -6.99 24.39 -4.70
CA GLU A 157 -6.90 25.29 -5.85
C GLU A 157 -7.01 24.51 -7.17
N ALA A 158 -6.32 23.38 -7.27
CA ALA A 158 -6.38 22.53 -8.47
C ALA A 158 -7.79 21.94 -8.69
N PHE A 159 -8.46 21.52 -7.61
CA PHE A 159 -9.83 21.01 -7.69
C PHE A 159 -10.82 22.07 -8.14
N ALA A 160 -10.69 23.32 -7.66
CA ALA A 160 -11.53 24.43 -8.11
C ALA A 160 -11.40 24.69 -9.62
N GLN A 161 -10.21 24.47 -10.20
CA GLN A 161 -9.98 24.61 -11.64
C GLN A 161 -10.53 23.45 -12.48
N LEU A 162 -10.57 22.23 -11.94
CA LEU A 162 -11.23 21.10 -12.61
C LEU A 162 -12.73 21.36 -12.85
N HIS A 163 -13.37 22.10 -11.94
CA HIS A 163 -14.78 22.46 -12.04
C HIS A 163 -15.04 23.66 -12.94
N SER A 164 -14.00 24.43 -13.32
CA SER A 164 -14.21 25.73 -13.94
C SER A 164 -14.45 25.68 -15.45
N HIS A 165 -14.25 24.55 -16.13
CA HIS A 165 -14.42 24.49 -17.60
C HIS A 165 -14.86 23.12 -18.12
N ASP A 166 -16.17 22.83 -18.04
CA ASP A 166 -16.91 22.12 -19.10
C ASP A 166 -18.41 22.47 -19.00
N GLY A 167 -18.92 23.19 -20.00
CA GLY A 167 -20.33 23.07 -20.42
C GLY A 167 -21.45 23.90 -19.76
N HIS A 168 -21.20 24.81 -18.83
CA HIS A 168 -22.25 25.75 -18.34
C HIS A 168 -21.89 27.22 -18.59
N ALA A 169 -21.75 27.58 -19.86
CA ALA A 169 -21.99 28.95 -20.28
C ALA A 169 -23.49 29.25 -20.14
N HIS A 170 -23.93 29.68 -18.95
CA HIS A 170 -25.30 30.18 -18.79
C HIS A 170 -25.36 31.67 -19.13
N GLY A 171 -25.83 31.93 -20.35
CA GLY A 171 -26.30 33.24 -20.79
C GLY A 171 -27.75 33.56 -20.42
N HIS A 172 -28.42 32.80 -19.53
CA HIS A 172 -29.82 33.09 -19.14
C HIS A 172 -30.11 32.72 -17.68
N GLY A 173 -30.86 33.57 -16.99
CA GLY A 173 -31.29 33.41 -15.60
C GLY A 173 -32.62 32.70 -15.49
N HIS A 174 -32.60 31.37 -15.36
CA HIS A 174 -33.69 30.59 -14.77
C HIS A 174 -33.12 29.42 -13.96
N ALA A 175 -33.83 29.06 -12.88
CA ALA A 175 -33.50 27.93 -12.03
C ALA A 175 -33.74 26.62 -12.80
N HIS A 176 -32.69 25.81 -12.94
CA HIS A 176 -32.82 24.43 -13.39
C HIS A 176 -32.66 23.49 -12.20
N ASP A 177 -33.58 22.52 -12.11
CA ASP A 177 -33.40 21.28 -11.36
C ASP A 177 -32.19 20.55 -11.94
N HIS A 178 -31.03 20.69 -11.30
CA HIS A 178 -29.96 19.73 -11.47
C HIS A 178 -30.43 18.45 -10.78
N HIS A 179 -30.51 17.34 -11.54
CA HIS A 179 -30.52 16.01 -10.94
C HIS A 179 -29.20 15.85 -10.17
N HIS A 180 -29.18 16.23 -8.90
CA HIS A 180 -28.11 15.93 -7.93
C HIS A 180 -28.17 14.46 -7.48
N GLY A 181 -28.72 13.57 -8.31
CA GLY A 181 -28.90 12.16 -8.00
C GLY A 181 -27.77 11.34 -8.58
N ASP A 182 -26.96 10.75 -7.69
CA ASP A 182 -26.27 9.46 -7.87
C ASP A 182 -25.04 9.38 -8.79
N ALA A 183 -24.62 10.45 -9.47
CA ALA A 183 -23.38 10.40 -10.26
C ALA A 183 -22.14 10.55 -9.37
N HIS A 184 -21.61 9.44 -8.89
CA HIS A 184 -20.30 9.39 -8.25
C HIS A 184 -19.18 9.65 -9.26
N SER A 185 -18.12 10.32 -8.81
CA SER A 185 -16.93 10.58 -9.63
C SER A 185 -15.66 10.23 -8.86
N LEU A 186 -14.58 10.02 -9.61
CA LEU A 186 -13.28 9.63 -9.09
C LEU A 186 -12.27 10.74 -9.35
N LEU A 187 -11.61 11.19 -8.29
CA LEU A 187 -10.49 12.11 -8.39
C LEU A 187 -9.21 11.37 -8.00
N PHE A 188 -8.29 11.24 -8.93
CA PHE A 188 -6.94 10.81 -8.59
C PHE A 188 -6.06 12.03 -8.32
N ILE A 189 -5.30 11.97 -7.23
CA ILE A 189 -4.25 12.92 -6.92
C ILE A 189 -2.93 12.17 -7.09
N GLU A 190 -2.25 12.37 -8.22
CA GLU A 190 -0.90 11.85 -8.44
C GLU A 190 0.10 12.74 -7.69
N ASN A 191 0.63 12.26 -6.56
CA ASN A 191 1.57 13.03 -5.77
C ASN A 191 2.99 12.99 -6.34
N VAL A 192 3.84 13.90 -5.87
CA VAL A 192 5.27 13.93 -6.20
C VAL A 192 5.90 12.57 -5.85
N GLY A 193 6.78 12.06 -6.71
CA GLY A 193 7.52 10.81 -6.46
C GLY A 193 8.41 10.89 -5.21
N ASN A 194 7.84 10.57 -4.05
CA ASN A 194 8.50 10.56 -2.75
C ASN A 194 7.74 9.68 -1.74
N LEU A 195 8.45 8.81 -1.02
CA LEU A 195 7.90 7.97 0.06
C LEU A 195 8.10 8.55 1.47
N VAL A 196 8.67 9.76 1.60
CA VAL A 196 8.93 10.41 2.90
C VAL A 196 7.96 11.56 3.13
N CYS A 197 8.11 12.65 2.36
CA CYS A 197 7.35 13.87 2.62
C CYS A 197 5.83 13.64 2.59
N PRO A 198 5.24 12.97 1.57
CA PRO A 198 3.78 12.89 1.46
C PRO A 198 3.09 12.05 2.54
N ALA A 199 3.84 11.32 3.37
CA ALA A 199 3.28 10.43 4.40
C ALA A 199 2.47 11.20 5.46
N VAL A 200 2.94 12.40 5.84
CA VAL A 200 2.37 13.19 6.94
C VAL A 200 1.40 14.29 6.49
N TRP A 201 1.16 14.44 5.18
CA TRP A 201 0.30 15.48 4.63
C TRP A 201 -1.04 14.89 4.18
N ASP A 202 -2.10 15.19 4.93
CA ASP A 202 -3.48 14.93 4.55
C ASP A 202 -3.92 15.95 3.49
N LEU A 203 -4.48 15.51 2.37
CA LEU A 203 -4.98 16.36 1.29
C LEU A 203 -6.51 16.45 1.30
N GLY A 204 -7.17 15.71 2.19
CA GLY A 204 -8.62 15.50 2.20
C GLY A 204 -9.05 14.24 1.44
N GLU A 205 -8.10 13.41 1.00
CA GLU A 205 -8.39 12.15 0.29
C GLU A 205 -9.18 11.15 1.16
N ALA A 206 -9.93 10.27 0.49
CA ALA A 206 -10.57 9.13 1.12
C ALA A 206 -9.57 8.02 1.46
N ALA A 207 -8.52 7.87 0.65
CA ALA A 207 -7.45 6.93 0.90
C ALA A 207 -6.12 7.34 0.25
N LYS A 208 -5.02 7.09 0.94
CA LYS A 208 -3.67 7.00 0.33
C LYS A 208 -3.46 5.59 -0.23
N VAL A 209 -2.98 5.55 -1.47
CA VAL A 209 -2.56 4.32 -2.16
C VAL A 209 -1.06 4.41 -2.42
N ALA A 210 -0.30 3.57 -1.73
CA ALA A 210 1.15 3.47 -1.91
C ALA A 210 1.47 2.55 -3.08
N ILE A 211 2.19 3.05 -4.09
CA ILE A 211 2.62 2.27 -5.24
C ILE A 211 4.11 1.96 -5.07
N LEU A 212 4.42 0.67 -4.98
CA LEU A 212 5.77 0.12 -4.88
C LEU A 212 6.02 -0.71 -6.13
N SER A 213 7.16 -0.54 -6.80
CA SER A 213 7.55 -1.44 -7.89
C SER A 213 8.54 -2.50 -7.45
N VAL A 214 8.48 -3.68 -8.08
CA VAL A 214 9.43 -4.79 -7.79
C VAL A 214 10.90 -4.42 -8.08
N THR A 215 11.15 -3.34 -8.83
CA THR A 215 12.50 -2.83 -9.11
C THR A 215 13.12 -2.03 -7.96
N GLU A 216 12.36 -1.75 -6.89
CA GLU A 216 12.82 -0.91 -5.78
C GLU A 216 13.43 -1.72 -4.62
N GLY A 217 13.11 -3.01 -4.51
CA GLY A 217 13.51 -3.90 -3.41
C GLY A 217 12.43 -4.06 -2.33
N GLU A 218 12.34 -5.27 -1.77
CA GLU A 218 11.26 -5.72 -0.89
C GLU A 218 11.25 -5.08 0.50
N ASP A 219 12.35 -4.42 0.90
CA ASP A 219 12.54 -3.82 2.22
C ASP A 219 11.98 -2.40 2.37
N LYS A 220 11.41 -1.84 1.29
CA LYS A 220 10.85 -0.47 1.28
C LYS A 220 9.82 -0.22 2.37
N PRO A 221 8.89 -1.14 2.70
CA PRO A 221 7.95 -0.89 3.77
C PRO A 221 8.60 -0.58 5.11
N LEU A 222 9.67 -1.28 5.49
CA LEU A 222 10.40 -1.00 6.72
C LEU A 222 11.29 0.25 6.63
N LYS A 223 11.79 0.60 5.44
CA LYS A 223 12.61 1.79 5.23
C LYS A 223 11.80 3.09 5.26
N TYR A 224 10.52 3.03 4.90
CA TYR A 224 9.61 4.18 4.83
C TYR A 224 8.33 3.94 5.65
N PRO A 225 8.45 3.61 6.95
CA PRO A 225 7.34 3.06 7.73
C PRO A 225 6.14 4.01 7.83
N ASP A 226 6.38 5.33 7.93
CA ASP A 226 5.29 6.31 8.04
C ASP A 226 4.37 6.31 6.80
N MET A 227 4.94 6.09 5.61
CA MET A 227 4.15 6.01 4.37
C MET A 227 3.25 4.77 4.34
N PHE A 228 3.81 3.61 4.63
CA PHE A 228 3.05 2.35 4.60
C PHE A 228 2.09 2.23 5.79
N ALA A 229 2.37 2.91 6.91
CA ALA A 229 1.44 3.08 8.01
C ALA A 229 0.24 3.95 7.64
N ALA A 230 0.45 5.01 6.85
CA ALA A 230 -0.61 5.92 6.41
C ALA A 230 -1.43 5.38 5.22
N ALA A 231 -0.86 4.47 4.43
CA ALA A 231 -1.53 3.91 3.25
C ALA A 231 -2.63 2.92 3.63
N ARG A 232 -3.79 3.04 2.97
CA ARG A 232 -4.85 2.04 3.05
C ARG A 232 -4.53 0.81 2.19
N LEU A 233 -4.01 1.08 1.00
CA LEU A 233 -3.68 0.08 -0.01
C LEU A 233 -2.22 0.24 -0.43
N MET A 234 -1.53 -0.89 -0.56
CA MET A 234 -0.27 -0.99 -1.30
C MET A 234 -0.51 -1.70 -2.64
N VAL A 235 -0.11 -1.07 -3.73
CA VAL A 235 -0.03 -1.69 -5.05
C VAL A 235 1.42 -2.08 -5.31
N LEU A 236 1.69 -3.37 -5.45
CA LEU A 236 2.96 -3.89 -5.95
C LEU A 236 2.90 -3.96 -7.48
N ASN A 237 3.47 -2.96 -8.14
CA ASN A 237 3.46 -2.77 -9.58
C ASN A 237 4.68 -3.42 -10.26
N LYS A 238 4.58 -3.58 -11.59
CA LYS A 238 5.61 -4.13 -12.49
C LYS A 238 5.94 -5.60 -12.23
N ILE A 239 4.95 -6.40 -11.81
CA ILE A 239 5.16 -7.83 -11.52
C ILE A 239 5.62 -8.63 -12.75
N ASP A 240 5.40 -8.11 -13.96
CA ASP A 240 5.96 -8.62 -15.21
C ASP A 240 7.49 -8.68 -15.20
N LEU A 241 8.15 -7.89 -14.35
CA LEU A 241 9.62 -7.87 -14.21
C LEU A 241 10.16 -8.88 -13.20
N LEU A 242 9.32 -9.59 -12.44
CA LEU A 242 9.78 -10.58 -11.45
C LEU A 242 10.75 -11.65 -12.01
N PRO A 243 10.60 -12.14 -13.27
CA PRO A 243 11.59 -13.04 -13.86
C PRO A 243 12.98 -12.42 -14.09
N HIS A 244 13.10 -11.09 -14.01
CA HIS A 244 14.30 -10.32 -14.37
C HIS A 244 14.96 -9.65 -13.16
N VAL A 245 14.31 -9.62 -12.00
CA VAL A 245 14.83 -9.00 -10.77
C VAL A 245 14.80 -9.96 -9.60
N GLN A 246 15.73 -9.79 -8.66
CA GLN A 246 15.69 -10.52 -7.40
C GLN A 246 14.78 -9.76 -6.45
N PHE A 247 13.55 -10.24 -6.29
CA PHE A 247 12.56 -9.65 -5.40
C PHE A 247 11.71 -10.75 -4.76
N ASP A 248 11.62 -10.76 -3.44
CA ASP A 248 10.75 -11.67 -2.71
C ASP A 248 9.41 -10.99 -2.38
N VAL A 249 8.38 -11.35 -3.14
CA VAL A 249 7.01 -10.83 -2.97
C VAL A 249 6.44 -11.17 -1.60
N ALA A 250 6.63 -12.40 -1.13
CA ALA A 250 6.09 -12.84 0.15
C ALA A 250 6.75 -12.06 1.30
N ARG A 251 8.06 -11.85 1.21
CA ARG A 251 8.79 -11.02 2.18
C ARG A 251 8.32 -9.58 2.16
N CYS A 252 8.14 -8.97 0.97
CA CYS A 252 7.62 -7.61 0.85
C CYS A 252 6.27 -7.45 1.56
N ILE A 253 5.36 -8.41 1.34
CA ILE A 253 4.02 -8.43 1.95
C ILE A 253 4.11 -8.56 3.48
N GLU A 254 4.97 -9.44 3.99
CA GLU A 254 5.21 -9.60 5.43
C GLU A 254 5.71 -8.28 6.04
N LEU A 255 6.70 -7.64 5.39
CA LEU A 255 7.27 -6.39 5.85
C LEU A 255 6.25 -5.24 5.85
N ALA A 256 5.41 -5.16 4.83
CA ALA A 256 4.31 -4.19 4.79
C ALA A 256 3.31 -4.41 5.94
N ARG A 257 2.91 -5.66 6.18
CA ARG A 257 1.98 -6.00 7.28
C ARG A 257 2.56 -5.81 8.68
N ARG A 258 3.89 -5.91 8.83
CA ARG A 258 4.57 -5.55 10.09
C ARG A 258 4.47 -4.07 10.41
N VAL A 259 4.43 -3.21 9.39
CA VAL A 259 4.25 -1.76 9.56
C VAL A 259 2.77 -1.41 9.72
N ASN A 260 1.91 -2.00 8.89
CA ASN A 260 0.47 -1.78 8.88
C ASN A 260 -0.27 -3.12 8.78
N PRO A 261 -0.72 -3.70 9.91
CA PRO A 261 -1.39 -5.01 9.92
C PRO A 261 -2.67 -5.08 9.09
N THR A 262 -3.30 -3.93 8.81
CA THR A 262 -4.56 -3.82 8.08
C THR A 262 -4.39 -3.43 6.62
N ILE A 263 -3.16 -3.23 6.13
CA ILE A 263 -2.93 -2.77 4.75
C ILE A 263 -3.45 -3.80 3.74
N GLU A 264 -4.27 -3.31 2.81
CA GLU A 264 -4.68 -4.08 1.64
C GLU A 264 -3.51 -4.14 0.66
N ILE A 265 -3.34 -5.26 -0.07
CA ILE A 265 -2.22 -5.41 -1.01
C ILE A 265 -2.70 -6.02 -2.31
N LEU A 266 -2.43 -5.32 -3.41
CA LEU A 266 -2.68 -5.80 -4.77
C LEU A 266 -1.37 -5.94 -5.53
N GLN A 267 -1.30 -6.94 -6.40
CA GLN A 267 -0.18 -7.17 -7.30
C GLN A 267 -0.67 -6.95 -8.72
N LEU A 268 0.02 -6.12 -9.49
CA LEU A 268 -0.35 -5.87 -10.87
C LEU A 268 0.84 -5.46 -11.74
N SER A 269 0.63 -5.50 -13.05
CA SER A 269 1.45 -4.81 -14.02
C SER A 269 0.57 -3.86 -14.81
N ALA A 270 0.79 -2.56 -14.60
CA ALA A 270 0.14 -1.54 -15.42
C ALA A 270 0.55 -1.61 -16.91
N THR A 271 1.65 -2.31 -17.23
CA THR A 271 2.13 -2.47 -18.61
C THR A 271 1.48 -3.65 -19.32
N THR A 272 1.33 -4.80 -18.66
CA THR A 272 0.71 -5.99 -19.28
C THR A 272 -0.79 -6.08 -19.04
N GLY A 273 -1.31 -5.36 -18.05
CA GLY A 273 -2.70 -5.44 -17.60
C GLY A 273 -2.96 -6.53 -16.56
N GLU A 274 -1.96 -7.38 -16.25
CA GLU A 274 -2.09 -8.41 -15.21
C GLU A 274 -2.47 -7.77 -13.87
N GLY A 275 -3.50 -8.28 -13.20
CA GLY A 275 -3.95 -7.78 -11.90
C GLY A 275 -4.76 -6.48 -11.92
N MET A 276 -4.98 -5.85 -13.09
CA MET A 276 -5.77 -4.62 -13.20
C MET A 276 -7.24 -4.82 -12.81
N ASP A 277 -7.84 -5.98 -13.05
CA ASP A 277 -9.23 -6.26 -12.66
C ASP A 277 -9.43 -6.17 -11.14
N ALA A 278 -8.46 -6.66 -10.34
CA ALA A 278 -8.51 -6.57 -8.89
C ALA A 278 -8.37 -5.12 -8.40
N TRP A 279 -7.58 -4.31 -9.11
CA TRP A 279 -7.47 -2.87 -8.87
C TRP A 279 -8.77 -2.13 -9.18
N LEU A 280 -9.40 -2.39 -10.33
CA LEU A 280 -10.68 -1.79 -10.69
C LEU A 280 -11.78 -2.17 -9.70
N HIS A 281 -11.86 -3.44 -9.29
CA HIS A 281 -12.81 -3.87 -8.26
C HIS A 281 -12.58 -3.18 -6.91
N TRP A 282 -11.32 -2.94 -6.53
CA TRP A 282 -11.02 -2.17 -5.33
C TRP A 282 -11.47 -0.71 -5.45
N LEU A 283 -11.33 -0.09 -6.63
CA LEU A 283 -11.84 1.25 -6.89
C LEU A 283 -13.37 1.32 -6.73
N ASP A 284 -14.10 0.34 -7.28
CA ASP A 284 -15.56 0.26 -7.14
C ASP A 284 -15.97 0.22 -5.66
N HIS A 285 -15.31 -0.62 -4.86
CA HIS A 285 -15.54 -0.68 -3.43
C HIS A 285 -15.18 0.65 -2.73
N ALA A 286 -14.07 1.28 -3.10
CA ALA A 286 -13.63 2.56 -2.53
C ALA A 286 -14.62 3.70 -2.82
N MET A 287 -15.30 3.68 -3.97
CA MET A 287 -16.35 4.64 -4.33
C MET A 287 -17.69 4.38 -3.63
N GLY A 288 -17.77 3.41 -2.71
CA GLY A 288 -19.02 3.02 -2.08
C GLY A 288 -19.95 2.25 -3.02
N HIS A 289 -19.50 1.84 -4.21
CA HIS A 289 -20.17 0.86 -5.07
C HIS A 289 -19.86 -0.56 -4.58
N GLY A 290 -19.84 -0.74 -3.26
CA GLY A 290 -20.17 -2.04 -2.72
C GLY A 290 -21.57 -2.30 -3.23
N HIS A 291 -21.66 -3.14 -4.27
CA HIS A 291 -22.92 -3.60 -4.80
C HIS A 291 -23.87 -3.82 -3.61
N HIS A 292 -24.92 -3.01 -3.51
CA HIS A 292 -26.22 -3.53 -3.15
C HIS A 292 -26.67 -4.46 -4.29
N HIS A 293 -25.85 -5.46 -4.59
CA HIS A 293 -26.37 -6.78 -4.73
C HIS A 293 -27.08 -6.98 -3.39
N HIS A 294 -28.41 -6.84 -3.43
CA HIS A 294 -29.17 -8.04 -3.15
C HIS A 294 -28.52 -9.18 -3.94
N GLU A 295 -27.39 -9.69 -3.46
CA GLU A 295 -27.21 -11.12 -3.42
C GLU A 295 -28.44 -11.52 -2.63
N GLU A 296 -29.43 -12.09 -3.32
CA GLU A 296 -30.13 -13.17 -2.65
C GLU A 296 -29.03 -13.98 -1.98
N PRO A 297 -29.01 -14.05 -0.64
CA PRO A 297 -27.95 -14.76 0.04
C PRO A 297 -27.91 -16.13 -0.62
N ALA A 298 -26.75 -16.49 -1.21
CA ALA A 298 -26.55 -17.83 -1.73
C ALA A 298 -27.15 -18.77 -0.68
N PRO A 299 -28.15 -19.60 -1.05
CA PRO A 299 -29.11 -20.16 -0.11
C PRO A 299 -28.31 -20.70 1.06
N SER A 300 -28.48 -20.05 2.23
CA SER A 300 -27.63 -20.30 3.38
C SER A 300 -27.64 -21.80 3.60
N VAL A 301 -26.55 -22.48 3.25
CA VAL A 301 -26.50 -23.92 3.35
C VAL A 301 -26.63 -24.20 4.82
N SER A 302 -27.78 -24.73 5.22
CA SER A 302 -28.08 -24.91 6.63
C SER A 302 -26.98 -25.78 7.24
N GLU A 303 -26.69 -25.54 8.51
CA GLU A 303 -25.73 -26.37 9.24
C GLU A 303 -26.08 -27.87 9.13
N SER A 304 -27.38 -28.20 8.97
CA SER A 304 -27.84 -29.55 8.65
C SER A 304 -27.38 -30.03 7.27
N ALA A 305 -27.50 -29.23 6.21
CA ALA A 305 -27.08 -29.61 4.86
C ALA A 305 -25.56 -29.77 4.74
N LEU A 306 -24.79 -28.98 5.49
CA LEU A 306 -23.33 -29.17 5.61
C LEU A 306 -22.99 -30.47 6.35
N ARG A 307 -23.67 -30.76 7.46
CA ARG A 307 -23.49 -32.02 8.22
C ARG A 307 -23.86 -33.25 7.38
N ASP A 308 -24.95 -33.18 6.63
CA ASP A 308 -25.39 -34.26 5.73
C ASP A 308 -24.36 -34.49 4.62
N ARG A 309 -23.79 -33.41 4.05
CA ARG A 309 -22.75 -33.51 3.04
C ARG A 309 -21.46 -34.11 3.58
N VAL A 310 -21.06 -33.77 4.81
CA VAL A 310 -19.90 -34.36 5.49
C VAL A 310 -20.13 -35.86 5.72
N GLN A 311 -21.30 -36.26 6.24
CA GLN A 311 -21.62 -37.69 6.43
C GLN A 311 -21.60 -38.46 5.11
N GLN A 312 -22.09 -37.87 4.03
CA GLN A 312 -22.09 -38.52 2.72
C GLN A 312 -20.66 -38.72 2.20
N LEU A 313 -19.80 -37.71 2.34
CA LEU A 313 -18.39 -37.79 1.95
C LEU A 313 -17.61 -38.80 2.81
N GLU A 314 -17.91 -38.88 4.11
CA GLU A 314 -17.34 -39.90 5.00
C GLU A 314 -17.76 -41.32 4.61
N ALA A 315 -19.02 -41.52 4.23
CA ALA A 315 -19.51 -42.81 3.75
C ALA A 315 -18.90 -43.20 2.39
N GLU A 316 -18.71 -42.24 1.48
CA GLU A 316 -18.00 -42.45 0.21
C GLU A 316 -16.52 -42.80 0.45
N LEU A 317 -15.85 -42.10 1.37
CA LEU A 317 -14.47 -42.39 1.76
C LEU A 317 -14.34 -43.77 2.42
N ALA A 318 -15.29 -44.18 3.25
CA ALA A 318 -15.32 -45.51 3.86
C ALA A 318 -15.50 -46.62 2.81
N LYS A 319 -16.38 -46.42 1.82
CA LYS A 319 -16.54 -47.35 0.68
C LYS A 319 -15.27 -47.43 -0.18
N ALA A 320 -14.63 -46.30 -0.47
CA ALA A 320 -13.39 -46.26 -1.21
C ALA A 320 -12.26 -46.98 -0.47
N ARG A 321 -12.16 -46.81 0.86
CA ARG A 321 -11.20 -47.54 1.71
C ARG A 321 -11.48 -49.04 1.77
N ALA A 322 -12.74 -49.45 1.84
CA ALA A 322 -13.12 -50.86 1.80
C ALA A 322 -12.78 -51.52 0.45
N ALA A 323 -12.93 -50.79 -0.66
CA ALA A 323 -12.53 -51.24 -1.99
C ALA A 323 -11.01 -51.35 -2.17
N LEU A 324 -10.23 -50.61 -1.37
CA LEU A 324 -8.77 -50.65 -1.35
C LEU A 324 -8.18 -51.68 -0.37
N SER A 325 -9.02 -52.40 0.39
CA SER A 325 -8.56 -53.41 1.34
C SER A 325 -8.36 -54.78 0.64
N PRO A 326 -7.16 -55.40 0.68
CA PRO A 326 -6.90 -56.63 -0.07
C PRO A 326 -7.65 -57.84 0.52
N HIS A 327 -8.40 -58.54 -0.33
CA HIS A 327 -9.00 -59.84 -0.02
C HIS A 327 -7.91 -60.85 0.37
N THR A 328 -7.95 -61.33 1.62
CA THR A 328 -7.22 -62.55 2.01
C THR A 328 -8.05 -63.77 1.57
N PRO A 329 -7.53 -64.66 0.70
CA PRO A 329 -8.26 -65.85 0.27
C PRO A 329 -8.27 -66.94 1.38
N PRO A 330 -9.23 -67.88 1.36
CA PRO A 330 -9.36 -68.87 2.42
C PRO A 330 -8.31 -69.98 2.26
N LEU A 331 -7.69 -70.38 3.39
CA LEU A 331 -6.80 -71.53 3.47
C LEU A 331 -7.59 -72.84 3.25
N ARG A 332 -7.22 -73.61 2.23
CA ARG A 332 -7.59 -75.03 2.06
C ARG A 332 -6.32 -75.88 1.96
N GLY A 333 -6.21 -76.87 2.84
CA GLY A 333 -5.46 -78.12 2.60
C GLY A 333 -4.31 -78.47 3.57
N SER A 334 -4.62 -79.29 4.60
CA SER A 334 -3.97 -80.59 4.96
C SER A 334 -2.53 -80.84 4.43
N LEU A 335 -1.48 -81.23 5.18
CA LEU A 335 -1.23 -82.17 6.31
C LEU A 335 0.32 -82.12 6.61
N PRO A 336 0.91 -82.94 7.52
CA PRO A 336 0.80 -82.96 8.97
C PRO A 336 2.16 -82.74 9.70
N LEU A 337 2.03 -82.74 11.03
CA LEU A 337 3.02 -82.69 12.11
C LEU A 337 4.32 -83.51 11.94
N GLU A 338 5.44 -82.88 12.31
CA GLU A 338 6.62 -83.39 13.03
C GLU A 338 7.57 -82.16 13.14
N GLY A 339 8.27 -81.82 14.21
CA GLY A 339 8.62 -82.40 15.49
C GLY A 339 9.81 -81.55 16.01
N ALA A 340 9.95 -81.41 17.33
CA ALA A 340 11.07 -80.77 18.04
C ALA A 340 11.27 -79.24 17.80
N GLY A 341 11.45 -78.39 18.81
CA GLY A 341 11.88 -78.59 20.18
C GLY A 341 12.96 -77.56 20.49
N PHE A 342 12.80 -76.79 21.58
CA PHE A 342 13.85 -76.08 22.35
C PHE A 342 14.76 -75.07 21.58
N ALA A 343 15.28 -73.97 22.12
CA ALA A 343 15.14 -73.25 23.38
C ALA A 343 15.90 -71.90 23.23
N LEU A 344 15.46 -70.93 24.04
CA LEU A 344 16.20 -69.86 24.72
C LEU A 344 17.67 -69.60 24.35
N GLY A 345 17.97 -68.31 24.13
CA GLY A 345 19.31 -67.75 24.25
C GLY A 345 19.32 -66.23 24.07
N ARG A 346 19.24 -65.48 25.18
CA ARG A 346 19.69 -64.08 25.28
C ARG A 346 21.23 -64.08 25.52
N PRO A 347 21.90 -62.93 25.79
CA PRO A 347 22.20 -61.78 24.94
C PRO A 347 23.71 -61.41 25.01
N GLY A 348 24.16 -60.37 24.31
CA GLY A 348 25.50 -59.76 24.48
C GLY A 348 26.06 -59.26 23.15
N GLY A 349 26.79 -58.16 23.02
CA GLY A 349 27.36 -57.24 24.00
C GLY A 349 27.88 -55.97 23.29
N GLU A 350 28.39 -55.06 24.10
CA GLU A 350 28.98 -53.76 23.76
C GLU A 350 30.29 -53.86 22.94
N THR A 351 30.60 -52.79 22.19
CA THR A 351 31.92 -52.08 22.04
C THR A 351 31.78 -51.09 20.86
N ALA A 352 31.82 -49.76 21.01
CA ALA A 352 32.92 -48.84 21.36
C ALA A 352 33.91 -48.54 20.21
N LEU A 353 34.20 -47.22 20.05
CA LEU A 353 35.33 -46.58 19.32
C LEU A 353 35.19 -46.50 17.78
N SER A 354 35.61 -45.44 17.07
CA SER A 354 36.38 -44.23 17.40
C SER A 354 36.15 -43.10 16.38
N ALA A 355 36.57 -41.90 16.79
CA ALA A 355 36.96 -40.73 16.00
C ALA A 355 37.75 -41.04 14.71
N ASP A 356 37.60 -40.22 13.67
CA ASP A 356 38.70 -39.33 13.25
C ASP A 356 38.26 -38.16 12.34
N ALA A 357 39.03 -37.08 12.46
CA ALA A 357 38.86 -35.78 11.81
C ALA A 357 39.87 -35.58 10.66
N SER A 358 39.74 -34.44 9.96
CA SER A 358 40.59 -33.86 8.88
C SER A 358 40.14 -34.25 7.47
N ILE A 359 39.94 -33.34 6.51
CA ILE A 359 40.58 -32.05 6.22
C ILE A 359 39.53 -31.01 5.81
#